data_AF-A0A6C0E1S2-F1
#
_entry.id   AF-A0A6C0E1S2-F1
#
_cell.length_a   1.000
_cell.length_b   1.000
_cell.length_c   1.000
_cell.angle_alpha   90.00
_cell.angle_beta   90.00
_cell.angle_gamma   90.00
#
_symmetry.space_group_name_H-M   'P 1'
#
loop_
_entity.id
_entity.type
_entity.pdbx_description
1 polymer ?
#
loop_
_entity_poly.entity_id
_entity_poly.type
_entity_poly.pdbx_seq_one_letter_code
_entity_poly.pdbx_strand_id
1 'polypeptide(L)'
;MKTYYMYFIFMLLLLLIVLWVVYIHFFNKTKEGFIWSNKSIRDFLTFQNTVNPNTQFNMEMIQTQASEDELSALLCDGYWPWSEKTQTLYINEVSHNPIVKMSPQASMNYARTVYNENATKQMLSWNTKEGQFLLSGVSIYKKDGTKTGNVKCEMDEHGKTFMKKTTYQGDNLWNGYKNTKTTNLKNNELPKEIPGFHFIKGPCNPCVALDNDYSCPFELDTKDTGTVSEVWKSLWSI
;
A
#
# COMPACT_ATOMS: atom_id res chain seq x y z
N MET A 1 -23.68 44.02 34.47
CA MET A 1 -23.13 42.69 34.83
C MET A 1 -23.31 41.66 33.70
N LYS A 2 -24.52 41.47 33.15
CA LYS A 2 -24.77 40.51 32.04
C LYS A 2 -23.98 40.78 30.75
N THR A 3 -23.83 42.04 30.35
CA THR A 3 -23.13 42.41 29.10
C THR A 3 -21.63 42.10 29.15
N TYR A 4 -20.98 42.34 30.29
CA TYR A 4 -19.56 42.02 30.51
C TYR A 4 -19.30 40.52 30.44
N TYR A 5 -20.22 39.71 30.97
CA TYR A 5 -20.14 38.25 30.90
C TYR A 5 -20.27 37.72 29.46
N MET A 6 -21.13 38.37 28.66
CA MET A 6 -21.29 38.04 27.24
C MET A 6 -20.02 38.36 26.42
N TYR A 7 -19.39 39.51 26.66
CA TYR A 7 -18.11 39.85 26.02
C TYR A 7 -16.98 38.92 26.47
N PHE A 8 -16.93 38.54 27.75
CA PHE A 8 -15.94 37.61 28.26
C PHE A 8 -16.06 36.22 27.61
N ILE A 9 -17.28 35.68 27.50
CA ILE A 9 -17.54 34.40 26.80
C ILE A 9 -17.14 34.50 25.33
N PHE A 10 -17.47 35.59 24.66
CA PHE A 10 -17.11 35.80 23.26
C PHE A 10 -15.59 35.83 23.04
N MET A 11 -14.85 36.54 23.90
CA MET A 11 -13.39 36.58 23.86
C MET A 11 -12.75 35.21 24.14
N LEU A 12 -13.33 34.43 25.05
CA LEU A 12 -12.85 33.09 25.39
C LEU A 12 -13.06 32.10 24.23
N LEU A 13 -14.21 32.17 23.54
CA LEU A 13 -14.46 31.40 22.32
C LEU A 13 -13.50 31.77 21.19
N LEU A 14 -13.23 33.07 20.99
CA LEU A 14 -12.27 33.53 19.99
C LEU A 14 -10.87 32.99 20.27
N LEU A 15 -10.45 33.00 21.53
CA LEU A 15 -9.15 32.46 21.95
C LEU A 15 -9.06 30.94 21.73
N LEU A 16 -10.14 30.19 22.02
CA LEU A 16 -10.19 28.75 21.75
C LEU A 16 -10.12 28.43 20.24
N ILE A 17 -10.77 29.22 19.39
CA ILE A 17 -10.68 29.06 17.93
C ILE A 17 -9.25 29.32 17.44
N VAL A 18 -8.61 30.37 17.93
CA VAL A 18 -7.20 30.68 17.57
C VAL A 18 -6.28 29.55 18.02
N LEU A 19 -6.43 29.05 19.24
CA LEU A 19 -5.63 27.91 19.73
C LEU A 19 -5.88 26.64 18.92
N TRP A 20 -7.12 26.38 18.51
CA TRP A 20 -7.47 25.24 17.66
C TRP A 20 -6.87 25.35 16.25
N VAL A 21 -6.90 26.53 15.64
CA VAL A 21 -6.25 26.78 14.34
C VAL A 21 -4.73 26.62 14.44
N VAL A 22 -4.11 27.13 15.50
CA VAL A 22 -2.67 26.95 15.76
C VAL A 22 -2.35 25.47 15.97
N TYR A 23 -3.16 24.76 16.76
CA TYR A 23 -3.00 23.32 17.00
C TYR A 23 -3.08 22.54 15.68
N ILE A 24 -4.10 22.79 14.85
CA ILE A 24 -4.21 22.17 13.53
C ILE A 24 -3.00 22.48 12.66
N HIS A 25 -2.53 23.73 12.64
CA HIS A 25 -1.42 24.11 11.78
C HIS A 25 -0.08 23.51 12.23
N PHE A 26 0.10 23.32 13.54
CA PHE A 26 1.30 22.74 14.14
C PHE A 26 1.30 21.20 14.05
N PHE A 27 0.16 20.56 14.26
CA PHE A 27 0.04 19.09 14.27
C PHE A 27 -0.28 18.48 12.89
N ASN A 28 -0.82 19.24 11.92
CA ASN A 28 -0.99 18.74 10.54
C ASN A 28 0.30 18.78 9.69
N LYS A 29 1.47 18.92 10.32
CA LYS A 29 2.78 18.88 9.64
C LYS A 29 3.60 17.62 9.92
N THR A 30 2.98 16.54 10.40
CA THR A 30 3.60 15.22 10.29
C THR A 30 3.43 14.75 8.83
N LYS A 31 4.31 15.21 7.95
CA LYS A 31 4.61 14.43 6.75
C LYS A 31 5.22 13.13 7.28
N GLU A 32 4.54 12.01 7.12
CA GLU A 32 5.02 10.68 7.52
C GLU A 32 6.16 10.22 6.60
N GLY A 33 7.28 10.95 6.64
CA GLY A 33 8.44 10.68 5.80
C GLY A 33 9.71 11.28 6.39
N PHE A 34 10.86 10.72 5.98
CA PHE A 34 12.16 11.22 6.38
C PHE A 34 12.47 12.54 5.67
N ILE A 35 13.08 13.48 6.39
CA ILE A 35 13.49 14.76 5.83
C ILE A 35 14.98 14.66 5.52
N TRP A 36 15.32 14.54 4.25
CA TRP A 36 16.72 14.54 3.82
C TRP A 36 17.24 15.96 3.66
N SER A 37 18.51 16.17 4.01
CA SER A 37 19.20 17.41 3.72
C SER A 37 19.38 17.61 2.22
N ASN A 38 19.48 18.87 1.78
CA ASN A 38 19.78 19.18 0.37
C ASN A 38 21.11 18.55 -0.10
N LYS A 39 22.05 18.31 0.81
CA LYS A 39 23.29 17.59 0.51
C LYS A 39 23.00 16.11 0.26
N SER A 40 22.28 15.46 1.17
CA SER A 40 21.84 14.06 1.06
C SER A 40 21.12 13.79 -0.27
N ILE A 41 20.22 14.68 -0.68
CA ILE A 41 19.52 14.59 -1.97
C ILE A 41 20.50 14.66 -3.15
N ARG A 42 21.44 15.62 -3.15
CA ARG A 42 22.44 15.74 -4.22
C ARG A 42 23.38 14.54 -4.29
N ASP A 43 23.83 14.05 -3.13
CA ASP A 43 24.73 12.91 -3.06
C ASP A 43 24.04 11.64 -3.56
N PHE A 44 22.78 11.43 -3.16
CA PHE A 44 21.93 10.35 -3.69
C PHE A 44 21.80 10.43 -5.21
N LEU A 45 21.42 11.58 -5.76
CA LEU A 45 21.27 11.74 -7.22
C LEU A 45 22.60 11.57 -7.95
N THR A 46 23.72 12.02 -7.37
CA THR A 46 25.06 11.84 -7.94
C THR A 46 25.42 10.36 -8.00
N PHE A 47 25.20 9.63 -6.90
CA PHE A 47 25.40 8.19 -6.85
C PHE A 47 24.53 7.47 -7.89
N GLN A 48 23.23 7.77 -7.94
CA GLN A 48 22.30 7.12 -8.86
C GLN A 48 22.61 7.43 -10.33
N ASN A 49 22.96 8.66 -10.67
CA ASN A 49 23.39 9.00 -12.03
C ASN A 49 24.69 8.30 -12.44
N THR A 50 25.50 7.87 -11.46
CA THR A 50 26.75 7.15 -11.72
C THR A 50 26.50 5.65 -11.85
N VAL A 51 25.74 5.06 -10.92
CA VAL A 51 25.54 3.61 -10.83
C VAL A 51 24.35 3.12 -11.67
N ASN A 52 23.28 3.91 -11.72
CA ASN A 52 22.02 3.60 -12.39
C ASN A 52 21.58 4.73 -13.34
N PRO A 53 22.40 5.12 -14.34
CA PRO A 53 22.21 6.31 -15.17
C PRO A 53 20.90 6.35 -15.97
N ASN A 54 20.27 5.19 -16.18
CA ASN A 54 19.03 5.05 -16.94
C ASN A 54 17.77 4.97 -16.04
N THR A 55 17.91 5.19 -14.74
CA THR A 55 16.82 5.09 -13.77
C THR A 55 16.44 6.47 -13.26
N GLN A 56 15.15 6.78 -13.30
CA GLN A 56 14.60 8.00 -12.71
C GLN A 56 13.99 7.69 -11.34
N PHE A 57 14.23 8.57 -10.38
CA PHE A 57 13.78 8.39 -9.00
C PHE A 57 12.76 9.46 -8.63
N ASN A 58 11.62 9.03 -8.09
CA ASN A 58 10.69 9.92 -7.45
C ASN A 58 11.23 10.29 -6.06
N MET A 59 11.83 11.49 -5.96
CA MET A 59 12.45 11.95 -4.72
C MET A 59 11.44 12.13 -3.58
N GLU A 60 10.19 12.46 -3.87
CA GLU A 60 9.17 12.57 -2.83
C GLU A 60 8.89 11.19 -2.22
N MET A 61 8.76 10.16 -3.05
CA MET A 61 8.50 8.80 -2.59
C MET A 61 9.69 8.17 -1.87
N ILE A 62 10.93 8.36 -2.35
CA ILE A 62 12.08 7.72 -1.68
C ILE A 62 12.34 8.28 -0.29
N GLN A 63 12.09 9.59 -0.10
CA GLN A 63 12.22 10.25 1.19
C GLN A 63 11.15 9.81 2.18
N THR A 64 9.98 9.34 1.73
CA THR A 64 9.01 8.72 2.66
C THR A 64 9.40 7.31 3.08
N GLN A 65 10.29 6.65 2.35
CA GLN A 65 10.58 5.23 2.51
C GLN A 65 11.93 4.92 3.15
N ALA A 66 12.90 5.83 3.13
CA ALA A 66 14.24 5.57 3.63
C ALA A 66 14.80 6.73 4.46
N SER A 67 15.42 6.41 5.58
CA SER A 67 16.10 7.33 6.47
C SER A 67 17.42 7.86 5.89
N GLU A 68 17.94 8.95 6.47
CA GLU A 68 19.28 9.43 6.10
C GLU A 68 20.39 8.44 6.47
N ASP A 69 20.20 7.62 7.52
CA ASP A 69 21.14 6.58 7.91
C ASP A 69 21.19 5.46 6.86
N GLU A 70 20.04 5.02 6.35
CA GLU A 70 19.97 4.05 5.26
C GLU A 70 20.57 4.58 3.96
N LEU A 71 20.36 5.88 3.67
CA LEU A 71 21.03 6.54 2.55
C LEU A 71 22.54 6.55 2.76
N SER A 72 23.01 6.86 3.96
CA SER A 72 24.44 6.87 4.28
C SER A 72 25.06 5.48 4.08
N ALA A 73 24.35 4.43 4.47
CA ALA A 73 24.75 3.05 4.20
C ALA A 73 24.81 2.75 2.69
N LEU A 74 23.80 3.19 1.90
CA LEU A 74 23.84 3.06 0.44
C LEU A 74 25.09 3.73 -0.16
N LEU A 75 25.37 4.97 0.26
CA LEU A 75 26.49 5.73 -0.27
C LEU A 75 27.85 5.15 0.14
N CYS A 76 27.93 4.51 1.31
CA CYS A 76 29.13 3.86 1.82
C CYS A 76 29.38 2.49 1.16
N ASP A 77 28.36 1.63 1.18
CA ASP A 77 28.49 0.21 0.83
C ASP A 77 28.11 -0.07 -0.63
N GLY A 78 27.49 0.91 -1.31
CA GLY A 78 26.94 0.78 -2.66
C GLY A 78 25.59 0.08 -2.72
N TYR A 79 25.02 -0.32 -1.58
CA TYR A 79 23.78 -1.08 -1.50
C TYR A 79 22.87 -0.57 -0.39
N TRP A 80 21.58 -0.50 -0.66
CA TRP A 80 20.56 -0.30 0.37
C TRP A 80 20.65 -1.41 1.43
N PRO A 81 20.57 -1.08 2.74
CA PRO A 81 20.82 -2.04 3.82
C PRO A 81 19.59 -2.89 4.14
N TRP A 82 19.18 -3.76 3.22
CA TRP A 82 18.05 -4.65 3.44
C TRP A 82 18.33 -5.66 4.57
N SER A 83 17.34 -5.91 5.41
CA SER A 83 17.37 -7.01 6.37
C SER A 83 17.57 -8.38 5.70
N GLU A 84 18.17 -9.33 6.43
CA GLU A 84 18.36 -10.71 5.96
C GLU A 84 17.03 -11.38 5.56
N LYS A 85 15.93 -11.05 6.26
CA LYS A 85 14.59 -11.53 5.92
C LYS A 85 14.18 -11.05 4.52
N THR A 86 14.36 -9.78 4.21
CA THR A 86 14.02 -9.22 2.89
C THR A 86 14.91 -9.78 1.78
N GLN A 87 16.20 -9.93 2.06
CA GLN A 87 17.14 -10.57 1.13
C GLN A 87 16.71 -12.01 0.79
N THR A 88 16.34 -12.78 1.81
CA THR A 88 15.86 -14.17 1.64
C THR A 88 14.57 -14.25 0.83
N LEU A 89 13.59 -13.39 1.13
CA LEU A 89 12.33 -13.33 0.38
C LEU A 89 12.59 -12.99 -1.09
N TYR A 90 13.42 -11.98 -1.36
CA TYR A 90 13.74 -11.59 -2.72
C TYR A 90 14.43 -12.71 -3.51
N ILE A 91 15.45 -13.34 -2.93
CA ILE A 91 16.18 -14.46 -3.55
C ILE A 91 15.23 -15.61 -3.86
N ASN A 92 14.34 -15.95 -2.92
CA ASN A 92 13.35 -16.99 -3.12
C ASN A 92 12.45 -16.69 -4.31
N GLU A 93 11.86 -15.49 -4.39
CA GLU A 93 10.97 -15.11 -5.50
C GLU A 93 11.68 -15.11 -6.86
N VAL A 94 12.90 -14.56 -6.93
CA VAL A 94 13.65 -14.52 -8.18
C VAL A 94 14.12 -15.92 -8.61
N SER A 95 14.46 -16.80 -7.68
CA SER A 95 14.93 -18.16 -8.00
C SER A 95 13.88 -19.02 -8.71
N HIS A 96 12.59 -18.73 -8.48
CA HIS A 96 11.48 -19.44 -9.12
C HIS A 96 10.97 -18.73 -10.38
N ASN A 97 11.54 -17.57 -10.75
CA ASN A 97 11.08 -16.78 -11.88
C ASN A 97 11.82 -17.16 -13.18
N PRO A 98 11.14 -17.80 -14.16
CA PRO A 98 11.78 -18.26 -15.39
C PRO A 98 12.20 -17.11 -16.34
N ILE A 99 11.74 -15.88 -16.10
CA ILE A 99 12.05 -14.70 -16.92
C ILE A 99 13.41 -14.12 -16.53
N VAL A 100 13.80 -14.21 -15.25
CA VAL A 100 15.05 -13.64 -14.77
C VAL A 100 16.22 -14.53 -15.15
N LYS A 101 17.08 -14.05 -16.05
CA LYS A 101 18.23 -14.79 -16.58
C LYS A 101 19.51 -14.65 -15.76
N MET A 102 19.46 -13.86 -14.69
CA MET A 102 20.58 -13.58 -13.80
C MET A 102 20.49 -14.48 -12.56
N SER A 103 21.62 -14.81 -11.94
CA SER A 103 21.59 -15.55 -10.67
C SER A 103 20.83 -14.76 -9.59
N PRO A 104 20.07 -15.42 -8.69
CA PRO A 104 19.29 -14.73 -7.67
C PRO A 104 20.12 -13.74 -6.83
N GLN A 105 21.36 -14.12 -6.48
CA GLN A 105 22.27 -13.26 -5.72
C GLN A 105 22.68 -12.01 -6.50
N ALA A 106 23.05 -12.15 -7.77
CA ALA A 106 23.42 -11.00 -8.60
C ALA A 106 22.21 -10.08 -8.85
N SER A 107 21.01 -10.67 -9.01
CA SER A 107 19.75 -9.92 -9.11
C SER A 107 19.47 -9.12 -7.87
N MET A 108 19.64 -9.72 -6.70
CA MET A 108 19.46 -9.03 -5.43
C MET A 108 20.46 -7.89 -5.28
N ASN A 109 21.75 -8.13 -5.56
CA ASN A 109 22.77 -7.09 -5.46
C ASN A 109 22.47 -5.91 -6.39
N TYR A 110 22.07 -6.18 -7.64
CA TYR A 110 21.63 -5.12 -8.56
C TYR A 110 20.40 -4.39 -8.04
N ALA A 111 19.36 -5.10 -7.60
CA ALA A 111 18.15 -4.48 -7.08
C ALA A 111 18.44 -3.60 -5.85
N ARG A 112 19.39 -3.99 -5.01
CA ARG A 112 19.83 -3.22 -3.83
C ARG A 112 20.58 -1.93 -4.17
N THR A 113 21.04 -1.70 -5.40
CA THR A 113 21.56 -0.38 -5.79
C THR A 113 20.44 0.62 -6.10
N VAL A 114 19.23 0.11 -6.40
CA VAL A 114 18.08 0.89 -6.87
C VAL A 114 17.02 1.04 -5.78
N TYR A 115 16.55 -0.08 -5.21
CA TYR A 115 15.38 -0.12 -4.35
C TYR A 115 15.77 -0.24 -2.87
N ASN A 116 15.21 0.63 -2.01
CA ASN A 116 15.30 0.46 -0.56
C ASN A 116 14.46 -0.75 -0.10
N GLU A 117 14.57 -1.12 1.19
CA GLU A 117 13.87 -2.30 1.73
C GLU A 117 12.35 -2.17 1.62
N ASN A 118 11.79 -0.98 1.90
CA ASN A 118 10.35 -0.74 1.85
C ASN A 118 9.79 -0.85 0.42
N ALA A 119 10.47 -0.27 -0.56
CA ALA A 119 10.12 -0.40 -1.97
C ALA A 119 10.17 -1.87 -2.44
N THR A 120 11.16 -2.63 -1.95
CA THR A 120 11.30 -4.05 -2.29
C THR A 120 10.20 -4.89 -1.66
N LYS A 121 9.88 -4.67 -0.39
CA LYS A 121 8.76 -5.34 0.27
C LYS A 121 7.44 -5.07 -0.44
N GLN A 122 7.20 -3.83 -0.87
CA GLN A 122 6.04 -3.46 -1.70
C GLN A 122 5.99 -4.26 -3.00
N MET A 123 7.10 -4.29 -3.74
CA MET A 123 7.16 -5.04 -5.00
C MET A 123 6.88 -6.55 -4.77
N LEU A 124 7.49 -7.14 -3.75
CA LEU A 124 7.29 -8.54 -3.40
C LEU A 124 5.84 -8.80 -2.95
N SER A 125 5.23 -7.89 -2.20
CA SER A 125 3.84 -8.04 -1.74
C SER A 125 2.84 -8.09 -2.87
N TRP A 126 3.08 -7.37 -3.98
CA TRP A 126 2.20 -7.39 -5.15
C TRP A 126 2.20 -8.72 -5.91
N ASN A 127 3.25 -9.53 -5.77
CA ASN A 127 3.34 -10.85 -6.40
C ASN A 127 2.70 -11.99 -5.57
N THR A 128 2.12 -11.68 -4.43
CA THR A 128 1.45 -12.66 -3.55
C THR A 128 -0.06 -12.74 -3.82
N LYS A 129 -0.74 -13.74 -3.26
CA LYS A 129 -2.21 -13.86 -3.37
C LYS A 129 -2.96 -12.65 -2.80
N GLU A 130 -2.48 -12.06 -1.71
CA GLU A 130 -3.08 -10.86 -1.13
C GLU A 130 -2.88 -9.65 -2.04
N GLY A 131 -1.68 -9.51 -2.62
CA GLY A 131 -1.40 -8.47 -3.61
C GLY A 131 -2.25 -8.60 -4.87
N GLN A 132 -2.35 -9.82 -5.41
CA GLN A 132 -3.19 -10.11 -6.58
C GLN A 132 -4.67 -9.87 -6.31
N PHE A 133 -5.15 -10.19 -5.12
CA PHE A 133 -6.50 -9.86 -4.70
C PHE A 133 -6.73 -8.34 -4.67
N LEU A 134 -5.80 -7.56 -4.13
CA LEU A 134 -5.93 -6.10 -4.06
C LEU A 134 -5.89 -5.45 -5.45
N LEU A 135 -5.01 -5.93 -6.34
CA LEU A 135 -4.82 -5.37 -7.68
C LEU A 135 -5.92 -5.80 -8.67
N SER A 136 -6.32 -7.07 -8.64
CA SER A 136 -7.20 -7.67 -9.65
C SER A 136 -8.59 -8.02 -9.13
N GLY A 137 -8.76 -8.05 -7.80
CA GLY A 137 -9.97 -8.54 -7.16
C GLY A 137 -10.12 -10.06 -7.27
N VAL A 138 -11.33 -10.52 -7.03
CA VAL A 138 -11.73 -11.92 -7.08
C VAL A 138 -13.02 -12.07 -7.88
N SER A 139 -13.11 -13.13 -8.69
CA SER A 139 -14.36 -13.49 -9.37
C SER A 139 -15.23 -14.35 -8.44
N ILE A 140 -16.52 -14.05 -8.38
CA ILE A 140 -17.49 -14.82 -7.60
C ILE A 140 -18.13 -15.86 -8.51
N TYR A 141 -18.23 -17.10 -8.04
CA TYR A 141 -18.81 -18.23 -8.77
C TYR A 141 -19.93 -18.89 -7.96
N LYS A 142 -20.92 -19.43 -8.67
CA LYS A 142 -21.88 -20.39 -8.10
C LYS A 142 -21.24 -21.76 -7.91
N LYS A 143 -21.91 -22.63 -7.14
CA LYS A 143 -21.51 -24.03 -6.96
C LYS A 143 -21.38 -24.81 -8.28
N ASP A 144 -22.13 -24.42 -9.30
CA ASP A 144 -22.08 -25.01 -10.65
C ASP A 144 -20.92 -24.48 -11.53
N GLY A 145 -20.07 -23.59 -11.01
CA GLY A 145 -18.95 -22.98 -11.75
C GLY A 145 -19.33 -21.75 -12.58
N THR A 146 -20.58 -21.31 -12.57
CA THR A 146 -21.00 -20.10 -13.31
C THR A 146 -20.50 -18.85 -12.60
N LYS A 147 -19.77 -17.99 -13.32
CA LYS A 147 -19.34 -16.67 -12.82
C LYS A 147 -20.54 -15.76 -12.62
N THR A 148 -20.74 -15.27 -11.40
CA THR A 148 -21.85 -14.36 -11.04
C THR A 148 -21.41 -12.92 -10.87
N GLY A 149 -20.11 -12.67 -10.77
CA GLY A 149 -19.63 -11.32 -10.54
C GLY A 149 -18.14 -11.24 -10.24
N ASN A 150 -17.74 -10.09 -9.74
CA ASN A 150 -16.42 -9.84 -9.20
C ASN A 150 -16.47 -8.82 -8.07
N VAL A 151 -15.50 -8.92 -7.18
CA VAL A 151 -15.26 -7.97 -6.10
C VAL A 151 -13.83 -7.47 -6.23
N LYS A 152 -13.63 -6.16 -6.29
CA LYS A 152 -12.30 -5.54 -6.46
C LYS A 152 -12.20 -4.21 -5.74
N CYS A 153 -10.96 -3.77 -5.48
CA CYS A 153 -10.68 -2.42 -5.04
C CYS A 153 -10.92 -1.41 -6.16
N GLU A 154 -11.45 -0.25 -5.80
CA GLU A 154 -11.66 0.91 -6.65
C GLU A 154 -11.36 2.18 -5.86
N MET A 155 -11.18 3.28 -6.58
CA MET A 155 -10.91 4.60 -6.02
C MET A 155 -12.02 5.56 -6.45
N ASP A 156 -12.49 6.39 -5.53
CA ASP A 156 -13.45 7.45 -5.86
C ASP A 156 -12.75 8.69 -6.45
N GLU A 157 -13.55 9.70 -6.82
CA GLU A 157 -13.05 10.96 -7.39
C GLU A 157 -12.18 11.77 -6.41
N HIS A 158 -12.18 11.41 -5.12
CA HIS A 158 -11.39 12.06 -4.06
C HIS A 158 -10.16 11.25 -3.66
N GLY A 159 -9.85 10.17 -4.38
CA GLY A 159 -8.70 9.32 -4.07
C GLY A 159 -8.94 8.32 -2.95
N LYS A 160 -10.17 8.19 -2.43
CA LYS A 160 -10.47 7.25 -1.36
C LYS A 160 -10.72 5.87 -1.94
N THR A 161 -9.98 4.88 -1.47
CA THR A 161 -10.12 3.49 -1.90
C THR A 161 -11.28 2.79 -1.19
N PHE A 162 -11.99 1.90 -1.89
CA PHE A 162 -13.09 1.11 -1.35
C PHE A 162 -13.32 -0.19 -2.14
N MET A 163 -14.06 -1.13 -1.53
CA MET A 163 -14.43 -2.39 -2.18
C MET A 163 -15.70 -2.23 -3.02
N LYS A 164 -15.63 -2.64 -4.29
CA LYS A 164 -16.74 -2.61 -5.24
C LYS A 164 -17.14 -4.03 -5.64
N LYS A 165 -18.43 -4.33 -5.56
CA LYS A 165 -19.03 -5.58 -6.05
C LYS A 165 -19.77 -5.31 -7.35
N THR A 166 -19.46 -6.10 -8.38
CA THR A 166 -20.19 -6.12 -9.66
C THR A 166 -20.85 -7.47 -9.82
N THR A 167 -22.16 -7.50 -10.01
CA THR A 167 -22.98 -8.71 -10.19
C THR A 167 -23.53 -8.76 -11.60
N TYR A 168 -23.39 -9.91 -12.25
CA TYR A 168 -23.92 -10.18 -13.58
C TYR A 168 -25.42 -10.49 -13.50
N GLN A 169 -26.22 -9.79 -14.32
CA GLN A 169 -27.68 -9.90 -14.36
C GLN A 169 -28.21 -10.56 -15.65
N GLY A 170 -27.32 -11.11 -16.48
CA GLY A 170 -27.66 -11.64 -17.80
C GLY A 170 -27.19 -10.73 -18.93
N ASP A 171 -27.44 -11.14 -20.16
CA ASP A 171 -27.09 -10.38 -21.35
C ASP A 171 -28.25 -9.49 -21.78
N ASN A 172 -27.92 -8.29 -22.27
CA ASN A 172 -28.88 -7.44 -22.94
C ASN A 172 -29.25 -8.08 -24.28
N LEU A 173 -30.52 -8.46 -24.43
CA LEU A 173 -31.05 -9.16 -25.61
C LEU A 173 -30.92 -8.36 -26.92
N TRP A 174 -30.72 -7.04 -26.85
CA TRP A 174 -30.64 -6.18 -28.03
C TRP A 174 -29.24 -6.04 -28.63
N ASN A 175 -28.20 -6.09 -27.81
CA ASN A 175 -26.82 -5.82 -28.25
C ASN A 175 -25.79 -6.82 -27.73
N GLY A 176 -26.21 -7.82 -26.94
CA GLY A 176 -25.34 -8.85 -26.39
C GLY A 176 -24.38 -8.36 -25.30
N TYR A 177 -24.49 -7.11 -24.83
CA TYR A 177 -23.67 -6.63 -23.72
C TYR A 177 -24.14 -7.20 -22.40
N LYS A 178 -23.18 -7.54 -21.53
CA LYS A 178 -23.46 -8.01 -20.17
C LYS A 178 -24.15 -6.91 -19.37
N ASN A 179 -25.35 -7.19 -18.87
CA ASN A 179 -26.00 -6.33 -17.89
C ASN A 179 -25.37 -6.62 -16.52
N THR A 180 -24.89 -5.57 -15.86
CA THR A 180 -24.23 -5.70 -14.55
C THR A 180 -24.73 -4.66 -13.57
N LYS A 181 -24.96 -5.08 -12.32
CA LYS A 181 -25.25 -4.20 -11.20
C LYS A 181 -24.00 -4.02 -10.36
N THR A 182 -23.63 -2.77 -10.11
CA THR A 182 -22.46 -2.42 -9.30
C THR A 182 -22.90 -1.76 -8.00
N THR A 183 -22.30 -2.17 -6.89
CA THR A 183 -22.59 -1.65 -5.54
C THR A 183 -21.32 -1.52 -4.73
N ASN A 184 -21.26 -0.51 -3.87
CA ASN A 184 -20.19 -0.39 -2.86
C ASN A 184 -20.42 -1.47 -1.81
N LEU A 185 -19.41 -2.32 -1.61
CA LEU A 185 -19.47 -3.44 -0.69
C LEU A 185 -18.92 -3.00 0.67
N LYS A 186 -19.68 -3.23 1.74
CA LYS A 186 -19.20 -2.90 3.09
C LYS A 186 -18.10 -3.88 3.50
N ASN A 187 -17.07 -3.37 4.16
CA ASN A 187 -15.92 -4.18 4.56
C ASN A 187 -16.31 -5.38 5.43
N ASN A 188 -17.26 -5.22 6.35
CA ASN A 188 -17.75 -6.30 7.22
C ASN A 188 -18.56 -7.39 6.47
N GLU A 189 -18.92 -7.17 5.20
CA GLU A 189 -19.59 -8.15 4.35
C GLU A 189 -18.58 -8.98 3.54
N LEU A 190 -17.30 -8.57 3.47
CA LEU A 190 -16.27 -9.28 2.69
C LEU A 190 -16.14 -10.77 3.03
N PRO A 191 -16.11 -11.20 4.32
CA PRO A 191 -16.01 -12.63 4.64
C PRO A 191 -17.21 -13.46 4.16
N LYS A 192 -18.37 -12.83 3.92
CA LYS A 192 -19.56 -13.51 3.39
C LYS A 192 -19.55 -13.61 1.87
N GLU A 193 -18.93 -12.63 1.21
CA GLU A 193 -18.91 -12.51 -0.24
C GLU A 193 -17.72 -13.22 -0.89
N ILE A 194 -16.60 -13.32 -0.16
CA ILE A 194 -15.35 -13.89 -0.64
C ILE A 194 -15.02 -15.12 0.22
N PRO A 195 -15.21 -16.34 -0.32
CA PRO A 195 -14.79 -17.56 0.38
C PRO A 195 -13.31 -17.52 0.74
N GLY A 196 -12.98 -17.89 1.97
CA GLY A 196 -11.61 -17.89 2.49
C GLY A 196 -11.09 -16.53 2.95
N PHE A 197 -11.85 -15.44 2.79
CA PHE A 197 -11.44 -14.12 3.29
C PHE A 197 -11.75 -13.96 4.78
N HIS A 198 -10.74 -13.60 5.57
CA HIS A 198 -10.87 -13.32 7.00
C HIS A 198 -10.09 -12.08 7.40
N PHE A 199 -10.66 -11.26 8.29
CA PHE A 199 -9.90 -10.16 8.90
C PHE A 199 -9.11 -10.66 10.10
N ILE A 200 -7.88 -10.18 10.27
CA ILE A 200 -7.01 -10.59 11.38
C ILE A 200 -7.28 -9.74 12.64
N LYS A 201 -7.38 -8.42 12.49
CA LYS A 201 -7.59 -7.47 13.60
C LYS A 201 -9.03 -6.92 13.69
N GLY A 202 -9.93 -7.42 12.85
CA GLY A 202 -11.33 -6.98 12.74
C GLY A 202 -11.63 -6.23 11.42
N PRO A 203 -12.92 -5.91 11.14
CA PRO A 203 -13.31 -5.31 9.87
C PRO A 203 -12.67 -3.95 9.62
N CYS A 204 -11.94 -3.85 8.50
CA CYS A 204 -11.26 -2.66 8.04
C CYS A 204 -11.29 -2.61 6.50
N ASN A 205 -10.84 -1.52 5.88
CA ASN A 205 -10.79 -1.42 4.42
C ASN A 205 -9.50 -2.07 3.89
N PRO A 206 -9.52 -3.23 3.21
CA PRO A 206 -8.30 -3.85 2.71
C PRO A 206 -7.63 -3.04 1.59
N CYS A 207 -8.38 -2.20 0.88
CA CYS A 207 -7.84 -1.43 -0.25
C CYS A 207 -6.89 -0.30 0.14
N VAL A 208 -6.80 0.07 1.42
CA VAL A 208 -5.89 1.13 1.89
C VAL A 208 -4.42 0.76 1.65
N ALA A 209 -4.10 -0.53 1.51
CA ALA A 209 -2.76 -0.98 1.15
C ALA A 209 -2.30 -0.51 -0.24
N LEU A 210 -3.22 -0.16 -1.15
CA LEU A 210 -2.87 0.44 -2.44
C LEU A 210 -2.24 1.84 -2.28
N ASP A 211 -2.51 2.49 -1.15
CA ASP A 211 -1.96 3.79 -0.77
C ASP A 211 -0.77 3.64 0.20
N ASN A 212 -0.16 2.45 0.27
CA ASN A 212 0.89 2.05 1.22
C ASN A 212 0.48 2.14 2.70
N ASP A 213 -0.82 2.11 2.99
CA ASP A 213 -1.34 1.98 4.36
C ASP A 213 -1.55 0.49 4.70
N TYR A 214 -0.77 0.00 5.66
CA TYR A 214 -0.77 -1.39 6.10
C TYR A 214 -1.62 -1.61 7.37
N SER A 215 -2.60 -0.75 7.64
CA SER A 215 -3.46 -0.82 8.82
C SER A 215 -4.51 -1.94 8.79
N CYS A 216 -4.77 -2.54 7.63
CA CYS A 216 -5.83 -3.54 7.46
C CYS A 216 -5.31 -4.95 7.12
N PRO A 217 -4.87 -5.74 8.12
CA PRO A 217 -4.44 -7.11 7.89
C PRO A 217 -5.61 -8.07 7.69
N PHE A 218 -5.49 -8.90 6.66
CA PHE A 218 -6.46 -9.93 6.31
C PHE A 218 -5.76 -11.20 5.84
N GLU A 219 -6.51 -12.28 5.75
CA GLU A 219 -6.06 -13.57 5.24
C GLU A 219 -6.97 -14.01 4.10
N LEU A 220 -6.36 -14.70 3.13
CA LEU A 220 -7.05 -15.33 2.01
C LEU A 220 -6.65 -16.81 1.98
N ASP A 221 -7.59 -17.66 2.40
CA ASP A 221 -7.47 -19.10 2.23
C ASP A 221 -7.76 -19.48 0.78
N THR A 222 -6.68 -19.52 -0.01
CA THR A 222 -6.69 -20.09 -1.35
C THR A 222 -6.26 -21.55 -1.26
N LYS A 223 -6.66 -22.36 -2.25
CA LYS A 223 -6.41 -23.80 -2.32
C LYS A 223 -4.94 -24.22 -2.12
N ASP A 224 -4.00 -23.28 -2.24
CA ASP A 224 -2.57 -23.52 -2.21
C ASP A 224 -1.89 -23.20 -0.85
N THR A 225 -2.57 -22.57 0.10
CA THR A 225 -2.21 -22.46 1.55
C THR A 225 -3.11 -21.44 2.24
N GLY A 226 -3.67 -21.79 3.39
CA GLY A 226 -4.45 -20.88 4.24
C GLY A 226 -3.61 -20.04 5.20
N THR A 227 -2.45 -19.55 4.77
CA THR A 227 -1.55 -18.72 5.61
C THR A 227 -1.16 -17.43 4.91
N VAL A 228 -1.14 -16.31 5.64
CA VAL A 228 -0.65 -15.01 5.13
C VAL A 228 0.78 -15.11 4.59
N SER A 229 1.04 -14.48 3.45
CA SER A 229 2.39 -14.42 2.86
C SER A 229 3.39 -13.68 3.75
N GLU A 230 4.64 -14.17 3.83
CA GLU A 230 5.66 -13.65 4.76
C GLU A 230 5.98 -12.14 4.61
N VAL A 231 5.92 -11.63 3.39
CA VAL A 231 6.11 -10.20 3.13
C VAL A 231 4.98 -9.36 3.72
N TRP A 232 3.73 -9.84 3.65
CA TRP A 232 2.57 -9.16 4.24
C TRP A 232 2.60 -9.21 5.77
N LYS A 233 3.06 -10.32 6.36
CA LYS A 233 3.31 -10.37 7.81
C LYS A 233 4.28 -9.27 8.25
N SER A 234 5.36 -9.06 7.48
CA SER A 234 6.30 -7.97 7.74
C SER A 234 5.66 -6.59 7.60
N LEU A 235 4.84 -6.35 6.56
CA LEU A 235 4.20 -5.05 6.32
C LEU A 235 3.11 -4.73 7.37
N TRP A 236 2.33 -5.74 7.77
CA TRP A 236 1.27 -5.61 8.76
C TRP A 236 1.75 -5.70 10.21
N SER A 237 3.04 -5.98 10.42
CA SER A 237 3.66 -6.19 11.72
C SER A 237 2.91 -7.24 12.54
N ILE A 238 2.75 -8.44 11.99
CA ILE A 238 2.10 -9.62 12.60
C ILE A 238 2.98 -10.87 12.54
#